data_AF-A0A0G1DM56-F1
#
_entry.id   AF-A0A0G1DM56-F1
#
_cell.length_a   1.000
_cell.length_b   1.000
_cell.length_c   1.000
_cell.angle_alpha   90.00
_cell.angle_beta   90.00
_cell.angle_gamma   90.00
#
_symmetry.space_group_name_H-M   'P 1'
#
loop_
_entity.id
_entity.type
_entity.pdbx_description
1 polymer ?
#
loop_
_entity_poly.entity_id
_entity_poly.type
_entity_poly.pdbx_seq_one_letter_code
_entity_poly.pdbx_strand_id
1 'polypeptide(L)'
;MPVLLIMAVLFLFYVLSTVEPASVEYKITNFGVSIAGEIVEWSFLGRFWFTKRFGVEILVLEAPNYAGRLEIVIDPGNKAIIKREIGRFLTYEEAPPSLVDKATTWAGNRLPQE
;
A
#
# COMPACT_ATOMS: atom_id res chain seq x y z
N MET A 1 8.90 26.50 -29.16
CA MET A 1 9.30 25.36 -28.30
C MET A 1 8.37 25.08 -27.10
N PRO A 2 7.73 26.05 -26.39
CA PRO A 2 6.89 25.72 -25.22
C PRO A 2 5.54 25.06 -25.58
N VAL A 3 4.99 25.34 -26.76
CA VAL A 3 3.70 24.77 -27.21
C VAL A 3 3.74 23.25 -27.33
N LEU A 4 4.84 22.67 -27.82
CA LEU A 4 4.98 21.22 -27.94
C LEU A 4 5.06 20.53 -26.57
N LEU A 5 5.68 21.17 -25.58
CA LEU A 5 5.72 20.66 -24.21
C LEU A 5 4.32 20.63 -23.60
N ILE A 6 3.56 21.71 -23.76
CA ILE A 6 2.17 21.79 -23.28
C ILE A 6 1.32 20.71 -23.94
N MET A 7 1.44 20.53 -25.26
CA MET A 7 0.72 19.48 -25.99
C MET A 7 1.10 18.07 -25.49
N ALA A 8 2.38 17.81 -25.21
CA ALA A 8 2.82 16.51 -24.70
C ALA A 8 2.26 16.21 -23.30
N VAL A 9 2.24 17.20 -22.40
CA VAL A 9 1.66 17.04 -21.05
C VAL A 9 0.15 16.85 -21.10
N LEU A 10 -0.56 17.62 -21.94
CA LEU A 10 -2.00 17.45 -22.14
C LEU A 10 -2.34 16.09 -22.73
N PHE A 11 -1.55 15.61 -23.70
CA PHE A 11 -1.71 14.27 -24.27
C PHE A 11 -1.49 13.18 -23.23
N LEU A 12 -0.43 13.27 -22.42
CA LEU A 12 -0.18 12.33 -21.33
C LEU A 12 -1.34 12.32 -20.32
N PHE A 13 -1.81 13.50 -19.90
CA PHE A 13 -2.95 13.62 -18.99
C PHE A 13 -4.21 13.00 -19.58
N TYR A 14 -4.49 13.23 -20.87
CA TYR A 14 -5.62 12.65 -21.56
C TYR A 14 -5.55 11.12 -21.54
N VAL A 15 -4.42 10.53 -21.93
CA VAL A 15 -4.23 9.07 -21.94
C VAL A 15 -4.40 8.48 -20.54
N LEU A 16 -3.78 9.08 -19.52
CA LEU A 16 -3.91 8.62 -18.13
C LEU A 16 -5.34 8.73 -17.59
N SER A 17 -6.14 9.67 -18.11
CA SER A 17 -7.53 9.89 -17.65
C SER A 17 -8.57 9.06 -18.41
N THR A 18 -8.24 8.56 -19.62
CA THR A 18 -9.18 7.79 -20.46
C THR A 18 -8.95 6.29 -20.41
N VAL A 19 -7.77 5.83 -19.99
CA VAL A 19 -7.51 4.40 -19.82
C VAL A 19 -8.13 3.94 -18.50
N GLU A 20 -9.07 3.00 -18.57
CA GLU A 20 -9.65 2.40 -17.37
C GLU A 20 -8.59 1.66 -16.55
N PRO A 21 -8.63 1.76 -15.21
CA PRO A 21 -7.75 0.97 -14.36
C PRO A 21 -7.94 -0.52 -14.62
N ALA A 22 -6.84 -1.27 -14.75
CA ALA A 22 -6.93 -2.71 -14.87
C ALA A 22 -7.55 -3.34 -13.61
N SER A 23 -8.52 -4.24 -13.79
CA SER A 23 -9.06 -5.03 -12.69
C SER A 23 -8.03 -6.09 -12.29
N VAL A 24 -7.39 -5.91 -11.14
CA VAL A 24 -6.45 -6.89 -10.58
C VAL A 24 -7.19 -7.81 -9.61
N GLU A 25 -7.14 -9.11 -9.86
CA GLU A 25 -7.66 -10.11 -8.92
C GLU A 25 -6.62 -10.41 -7.84
N TYR A 26 -7.04 -10.37 -6.58
CA TYR A 26 -6.20 -10.70 -5.42
C TYR A 26 -6.74 -11.95 -4.74
N LYS A 27 -5.86 -12.91 -4.44
CA LYS A 27 -6.25 -14.14 -3.72
C LYS A 27 -5.31 -14.39 -2.55
N ILE A 28 -5.90 -14.63 -1.39
CA ILE A 28 -5.17 -15.13 -0.22
C ILE A 28 -5.20 -16.66 -0.30
N THR A 29 -4.03 -17.27 -0.35
CA THR A 29 -3.87 -18.73 -0.42
C THR A 29 -3.16 -19.23 0.82
N ASN A 30 -3.03 -20.55 0.98
CA ASN A 30 -2.21 -21.15 2.03
C ASN A 30 -0.70 -20.94 1.80
N PHE A 31 -0.25 -20.68 0.57
CA PHE A 31 1.16 -20.53 0.22
C PHE A 31 1.64 -19.08 0.24
N GLY A 32 0.75 -18.14 -0.08
CA GLY A 32 1.07 -16.73 -0.17
C GLY A 32 -0.10 -15.88 -0.65
N VAL A 33 0.21 -14.67 -1.08
CA VAL A 33 -0.76 -13.74 -1.69
C VAL A 33 -0.55 -13.73 -3.19
N SER A 34 -1.60 -14.08 -3.94
CA SER A 34 -1.60 -14.01 -5.40
C SER A 34 -2.10 -12.65 -5.88
N ILE A 35 -1.37 -12.08 -6.83
CA ILE A 35 -1.55 -10.74 -7.36
C ILE A 35 -1.30 -10.79 -8.86
N ALA A 36 -2.33 -10.49 -9.65
CA ALA A 36 -2.21 -10.49 -11.11
C ALA A 36 -1.61 -11.80 -11.70
N GLY A 37 -1.83 -12.94 -11.03
CA GLY A 37 -1.34 -14.26 -11.46
C GLY A 37 0.04 -14.66 -10.91
N GLU A 38 0.78 -13.73 -10.32
CA GLU A 38 2.03 -14.00 -9.59
C GLU A 38 1.71 -14.32 -8.11
N ILE A 39 2.52 -15.13 -7.43
CA ILE A 39 2.34 -15.42 -6.01
C ILE A 39 3.55 -14.91 -5.23
N VAL A 40 3.28 -14.07 -4.24
CA VAL A 40 4.27 -13.67 -3.24
C VAL A 40 4.11 -14.59 -2.03
N GLU A 41 5.10 -15.44 -1.77
CA GLU A 41 5.07 -16.38 -0.66
C GLU A 41 5.06 -15.67 0.68
N TRP A 42 4.46 -16.31 1.70
CA TRP A 42 4.47 -15.79 3.07
C TRP A 42 5.89 -15.56 3.61
N SER A 43 6.87 -16.37 3.19
CA SER A 43 8.28 -16.26 3.59
C SER A 43 8.94 -14.95 3.16
N PHE A 44 8.41 -14.29 2.12
CA PHE A 44 8.89 -13.01 1.62
C PHE A 44 8.12 -11.81 2.19
N LEU A 45 7.09 -12.07 3.00
CA LEU A 45 6.26 -11.06 3.62
C LEU A 45 6.60 -10.91 5.10
N GLY A 46 6.56 -9.67 5.58
CA GLY A 46 6.78 -9.33 6.98
C GLY A 46 5.47 -9.10 7.71
N ARG A 47 5.36 -7.95 8.37
CA ARG A 47 4.16 -7.59 9.12
C ARG A 47 3.07 -7.07 8.20
N PHE A 48 1.85 -7.01 8.72
CA PHE A 48 0.74 -6.38 8.02
C PHE A 48 -0.05 -5.42 8.91
N TRP A 49 -0.69 -4.45 8.26
CA TRP A 49 -1.57 -3.48 8.90
C TRP A 49 -2.63 -2.98 7.93
N PHE A 50 -3.63 -2.29 8.46
CA PHE A 50 -4.64 -1.61 7.65
C PHE A 50 -4.43 -0.10 7.72
N THR A 51 -4.65 0.58 6.60
CA THR A 51 -4.65 2.04 6.51
C THR A 51 -5.81 2.51 5.65
N LYS A 52 -6.17 3.78 5.78
CA LYS A 52 -7.21 4.41 4.95
C LYS A 52 -6.61 5.60 4.25
N ARG A 53 -6.65 5.61 2.91
CA ARG A 53 -6.17 6.73 2.08
C ARG A 53 -7.25 7.07 1.06
N PHE A 54 -7.51 8.35 0.83
CA PHE A 54 -8.52 8.80 -0.14
C PHE A 54 -9.90 8.13 -0.01
N GLY A 55 -10.30 7.78 1.22
CA GLY A 55 -11.58 7.13 1.51
C GLY A 55 -11.61 5.61 1.31
N VAL A 56 -10.56 5.00 0.72
CA VAL A 56 -10.48 3.54 0.52
C VAL A 56 -9.70 2.86 1.64
N GLU A 57 -10.15 1.67 2.05
CA GLU A 57 -9.42 0.81 2.98
C GLU A 57 -8.35 0.02 2.23
N ILE A 58 -7.14 0.02 2.79
CA ILE A 58 -5.95 -0.57 2.19
C ILE A 58 -5.33 -1.53 3.20
N LEU A 59 -5.16 -2.78 2.79
CA LEU A 59 -4.29 -3.74 3.44
C LEU A 59 -2.85 -3.47 2.99
N VAL A 60 -1.94 -3.32 3.94
CA VAL A 60 -0.52 -3.17 3.66
C VAL A 60 0.21 -4.39 4.19
N LEU A 61 0.97 -5.03 3.31
CA LEU A 61 1.85 -6.15 3.61
C LEU A 61 3.29 -5.66 3.45
N GLU A 62 4.11 -5.79 4.48
CA GLU A 62 5.54 -5.49 4.39
C GLU A 62 6.20 -6.50 3.45
N ALA A 63 6.89 -6.00 2.43
CA ALA A 63 7.48 -6.82 1.38
C ALA A 63 8.84 -6.22 0.99
N PRO A 64 9.89 -6.40 1.80
CA PRO A 64 11.17 -5.73 1.62
C PRO A 64 11.81 -6.03 0.25
N ASN A 65 11.55 -7.22 -0.29
CA ASN A 65 12.06 -7.64 -1.60
C ASN A 65 11.16 -7.19 -2.78
N TYR A 66 9.98 -6.61 -2.52
CA TYR A 66 9.00 -6.19 -3.53
C TYR A 66 8.58 -4.73 -3.30
N ALA A 67 9.45 -3.79 -3.69
CA ALA A 67 9.22 -2.34 -3.54
C ALA A 67 8.96 -1.88 -2.08
N GLY A 68 9.36 -2.67 -1.09
CA GLY A 68 9.25 -2.37 0.35
C GLY A 68 7.89 -2.71 0.96
N ARG A 69 6.79 -2.50 0.23
CA ARG A 69 5.42 -2.77 0.68
C ARG A 69 4.53 -3.14 -0.47
N LEU A 70 3.58 -4.01 -0.18
CA LEU A 70 2.50 -4.38 -1.06
C LEU A 70 1.19 -3.82 -0.50
N GLU A 71 0.55 -2.94 -1.27
CA GLU A 71 -0.69 -2.26 -0.88
C GLU A 71 -1.86 -2.81 -1.71
N ILE A 72 -2.88 -3.34 -1.03
CA ILE A 72 -4.05 -3.96 -1.65
C ILE A 72 -5.29 -3.21 -1.18
N VAL A 73 -6.09 -2.72 -2.13
CA VAL A 73 -7.39 -2.14 -1.83
C VAL A 73 -8.35 -3.25 -1.44
N ILE A 74 -9.01 -3.11 -0.29
CA ILE A 74 -9.92 -4.13 0.23
C ILE A 74 -11.31 -3.57 0.44
N ASP A 75 -12.31 -4.45 0.31
CA ASP A 75 -13.66 -4.14 0.77
C ASP A 75 -13.66 -4.04 2.31
N PRO A 76 -14.17 -2.94 2.90
CA PRO A 76 -14.28 -2.77 4.35
C PRO A 76 -15.01 -3.93 5.05
N GLY A 77 -16.02 -4.54 4.41
CA GLY A 77 -16.78 -5.67 4.95
C GLY A 77 -15.94 -6.94 5.12
N ASN A 78 -14.87 -7.09 4.33
CA ASN A 78 -13.99 -8.26 4.38
C ASN A 78 -12.82 -8.08 5.37
N LYS A 79 -12.61 -6.88 5.92
CA LYS A 79 -11.46 -6.56 6.79
C LYS A 79 -11.29 -7.53 7.95
N ALA A 80 -12.37 -7.92 8.62
CA ALA A 80 -12.32 -8.84 9.75
C ALA A 80 -11.87 -10.25 9.34
N ILE A 81 -12.37 -10.75 8.20
CA ILE A 81 -12.00 -12.06 7.65
C ILE A 81 -10.55 -12.04 7.21
N ILE A 82 -10.13 -11.00 6.48
CA ILE A 82 -8.76 -10.81 6.01
C ILE A 82 -7.79 -10.78 7.19
N LYS A 83 -8.11 -10.00 8.24
CA LYS A 83 -7.28 -9.94 9.45
C LYS A 83 -7.10 -11.30 10.11
N ARG A 84 -8.18 -12.10 10.18
CA ARG A 84 -8.14 -13.45 10.76
C ARG A 84 -7.30 -14.41 9.92
N GLU A 85 -7.48 -14.43 8.61
CA GLU A 85 -6.78 -15.40 7.75
C GLU A 85 -5.30 -15.06 7.57
N ILE A 86 -4.95 -13.78 7.36
CA ILE A 86 -3.55 -13.35 7.25
C ILE A 86 -2.85 -13.44 8.61
N GLY A 87 -3.56 -13.17 9.71
CA GLY A 87 -3.02 -13.25 11.07
C GLY A 87 -2.53 -14.64 11.48
N ARG A 88 -2.84 -15.70 10.72
CA ARG A 88 -2.28 -17.04 10.92
C ARG A 88 -0.85 -17.17 10.42
N PHE A 89 -0.45 -16.32 9.46
CA PHE A 89 0.83 -16.37 8.77
C PHE A 89 1.73 -15.19 9.13
N LEU A 90 1.15 -13.99 9.28
CA LEU A 90 1.88 -12.74 9.51
C LEU A 90 1.41 -12.05 10.79
N THR A 91 2.29 -11.26 11.40
CA THR A 91 1.97 -10.48 12.61
C THR A 91 1.23 -9.19 12.23
N TYR A 92 0.09 -8.94 12.89
CA TYR A 92 -0.62 -7.67 12.80
C TYR A 92 0.08 -6.63 13.69
N GLU A 93 0.52 -5.52 13.10
CA GLU A 93 1.05 -4.36 13.85
C GLU A 93 0.30 -3.08 13.47
N GLU A 94 0.35 -2.07 14.32
CA GLU A 94 -0.03 -0.72 13.89
C GLU A 94 1.04 -0.17 12.95
N ALA A 95 0.62 0.63 11.97
CA ALA A 95 1.49 1.12 10.91
C ALA A 95 2.79 1.69 11.52
N PRO A 96 3.98 1.17 11.15
CA PRO A 96 5.22 1.64 11.75
C PRO A 96 5.39 3.14 11.46
N PRO A 97 5.85 3.94 12.44
CA PRO A 97 6.01 5.38 12.26
C PRO A 97 6.92 5.63 11.05
N SER A 98 6.44 6.47 10.14
CA SER A 98 7.19 6.82 8.94
C SER A 98 8.47 7.58 9.30
N LEU A 99 9.40 7.70 8.35
CA LEU A 99 10.61 8.51 8.55
C LEU A 99 10.27 9.96 8.92
N VAL A 100 9.16 10.48 8.40
CA VAL A 100 8.63 11.79 8.75
C VAL A 100 8.14 11.81 10.20
N ASP A 101 7.36 10.80 10.62
CA ASP A 101 6.87 10.69 12.01
C ASP A 101 8.00 10.57 13.04
N LYS A 102 9.08 9.88 12.66
CA LYS A 102 10.30 9.80 13.48
C LYS A 102 11.01 11.15 13.57
N ALA A 103 11.05 11.92 12.48
CA ALA A 103 11.65 13.24 12.45
C ALA A 103 10.84 14.26 13.28
N THR A 104 9.51 14.24 13.21
CA THR A 104 8.65 15.08 14.07
C THR A 104 8.76 14.68 15.54
N THR A 105 8.82 13.39 15.85
CA THR A 105 9.03 12.91 17.23
C THR A 105 10.42 13.30 17.76
N TRP A 106 11.46 13.20 16.94
CA TRP A 106 12.82 13.66 17.29
C TRP A 106 12.86 15.18 17.53
N ALA A 107 12.22 15.96 16.65
CA ALA A 107 12.17 17.41 16.77
C ALA A 107 11.36 17.85 18.00
N GLY A 108 10.19 17.25 18.22
CA GLY A 108 9.33 17.54 19.37
C GLY A 108 9.96 17.20 20.72
N ASN A 109 10.78 16.16 20.80
CA ASN A 109 11.50 15.78 22.03
C ASN A 109 12.72 16.66 22.33
N ARG A 110 13.18 17.48 21.37
CA ARG A 110 14.36 18.36 21.52
C ARG A 110 13.99 19.84 21.63
N LEU A 111 12.75 20.20 21.33
CA LEU A 111 12.24 21.56 21.50
C LEU A 111 11.61 21.70 22.90
N PRO A 112 11.86 22.81 23.63
CA PRO A 112 11.16 23.09 24.87
C PRO A 112 9.67 23.22 24.53
N GLN A 113 8.82 22.48 25.23
CA GLN A 113 7.39 22.79 25.23
C GLN A 113 7.21 24.00 26.13
N GLU A 114 6.61 25.06 25.60
CA GLU A 114 6.13 26.20 26.41
C GLU A 114 5.00 25.74 27.35
#